data_AF-A0A920AZF3-F1
#
_entry.id   AF-A0A920AZF3-F1
#
_cell.length_a   1.000
_cell.length_b   1.000
_cell.length_c   1.000
_cell.angle_alpha   90.00
_cell.angle_beta   90.00
_cell.angle_gamma   90.00
#
_symmetry.space_group_name_H-M   'P 1'
#
loop_
_entity.id
_entity.type
_entity.pdbx_description
1 polymer ?
#
loop_
_entity_poly.entity_id
_entity_poly.type
_entity_poly.pdbx_seq_one_letter_code
_entity_poly.pdbx_strand_id
1 'polypeptide(L)'
;MKKVFLFLFIFVLSCSENEYDFIIENGLIIDGSGQSSYIGTIYIKNGRIAHLEKSLSNVKAKKKIDATGKIVSPGFIDMHTHSERNSLDYPLVENYLQQGVTTMVGGNCGSSPFPINDFINKTQSKGIGPNLALLIGHNTIRKEVMGTENRLANADELKDMKKLVENSMKEGAFGMSTGLKYIPGAYSNTDEVVELAKVVSKNNGFYATHMREEGVSGLIESVEEAINIGRKASIPVQISHHKAVGQPMWGQSNTNSPNG
;
A
#
# COMPACT_ATOMS: atom_id res chain seq x y z
N MET A 1 65.81 -26.51 -32.23
CA MET A 1 64.93 -25.40 -32.66
C MET A 1 63.59 -25.52 -31.93
N LYS A 2 63.34 -24.69 -30.90
CA LYS A 2 62.00 -24.54 -30.29
C LYS A 2 61.67 -23.05 -30.28
N LYS A 3 60.77 -22.64 -31.17
CA LYS A 3 60.23 -21.26 -31.21
C LYS A 3 59.15 -21.15 -30.15
N VAL A 4 59.41 -20.38 -29.11
CA VAL A 4 58.39 -20.01 -28.11
C VAL A 4 57.66 -18.79 -28.67
N PHE A 5 56.37 -18.95 -28.98
CA PHE A 5 55.49 -17.86 -29.38
C PHE A 5 54.93 -17.21 -28.11
N LEU A 6 55.30 -15.95 -27.86
CA LEU A 6 54.76 -15.14 -26.77
C LEU A 6 53.46 -14.49 -27.27
N PHE A 7 52.32 -15.03 -26.84
CA PHE A 7 51.01 -14.42 -27.11
C PHE A 7 50.78 -13.27 -26.11
N LEU A 8 50.82 -12.05 -26.61
CA LEU A 8 50.50 -10.84 -25.85
C LEU A 8 48.97 -10.71 -25.78
N PHE A 9 48.37 -11.10 -24.65
CA PHE A 9 46.94 -10.90 -24.39
C PHE A 9 46.72 -9.43 -24.00
N ILE A 10 46.25 -8.62 -24.94
CA ILE A 10 45.76 -7.26 -24.66
C ILE A 10 44.38 -7.40 -24.00
N PHE A 11 44.34 -7.28 -22.67
CA PHE A 11 43.09 -7.08 -21.94
C PHE A 11 42.58 -5.67 -22.26
N VAL A 12 41.64 -5.57 -23.20
CA VAL A 12 40.84 -4.36 -23.38
C VAL A 12 39.86 -4.31 -22.20
N LEU A 13 40.26 -3.61 -21.13
CA LEU A 13 39.33 -3.13 -20.12
C LEU A 13 38.39 -2.15 -20.82
N SER A 14 37.26 -2.67 -21.31
CA SER A 14 36.13 -1.83 -21.67
C SER A 14 35.65 -1.17 -20.38
N CYS A 15 36.08 0.07 -20.15
CA CYS A 15 35.34 0.98 -19.30
C CYS A 15 33.98 1.16 -19.98
N SER A 16 32.97 0.38 -19.59
CA SER A 16 31.60 0.76 -19.92
C SER A 16 31.38 2.10 -19.24
N GLU A 17 31.29 3.18 -20.02
CA GLU A 17 30.71 4.42 -19.51
C GLU A 17 29.38 4.05 -18.88
N ASN A 18 29.25 4.28 -17.57
CA ASN A 18 28.01 4.00 -16.85
C ASN A 18 26.97 5.02 -17.30
N GLU A 19 26.33 4.74 -18.44
CA GLU A 19 25.21 5.53 -18.92
C GLU A 19 23.99 5.24 -18.02
N TYR A 20 23.37 6.33 -17.54
CA TYR A 20 22.13 6.27 -16.76
C TYR A 20 20.90 6.30 -17.67
N ASP A 21 19.76 5.76 -17.21
CA ASP A 21 18.51 5.84 -17.97
C ASP A 21 17.92 7.25 -17.87
N PHE A 22 17.87 7.80 -16.66
CA PHE A 22 17.43 9.17 -16.41
C PHE A 22 18.38 9.89 -15.46
N ILE A 23 18.56 11.18 -15.69
CA ILE A 23 19.11 12.14 -14.72
C ILE A 23 18.06 13.23 -14.52
N ILE A 24 17.72 13.51 -13.27
CA ILE A 24 16.88 14.65 -12.87
C ILE A 24 17.78 15.63 -12.14
N GLU A 25 18.01 16.82 -12.70
CA GLU A 25 19.02 17.77 -12.24
C GLU A 25 18.42 19.06 -11.69
N ASN A 26 19.16 19.75 -10.82
CA ASN A 26 18.82 21.07 -10.25
C ASN A 26 17.50 21.14 -9.47
N GLY A 27 16.94 20.00 -9.08
CA GLY A 27 15.69 19.93 -8.31
C GLY A 27 15.91 20.20 -6.82
N LEU A 28 14.91 20.79 -6.17
CA LEU A 28 14.84 20.81 -4.70
C LEU A 28 14.36 19.44 -4.21
N ILE A 29 15.29 18.62 -3.75
CA ILE A 29 15.02 17.25 -3.31
C ILE A 29 14.40 17.26 -1.92
N ILE A 30 13.24 16.61 -1.80
CA ILE A 30 12.57 16.27 -0.54
C ILE A 30 12.41 14.75 -0.53
N ASP A 31 13.30 14.04 0.16
CA ASP A 31 13.44 12.59 0.08
C ASP A 31 12.40 11.79 0.89
N GLY A 32 11.52 12.49 1.61
CA GLY A 32 10.47 11.88 2.43
C GLY A 32 10.92 11.43 3.83
N SER A 33 12.18 11.60 4.20
CA SER A 33 12.68 11.18 5.53
C SER A 33 12.40 12.20 6.64
N GLY A 34 11.79 13.35 6.30
CA GLY A 34 11.56 14.48 7.22
C GLY A 34 12.78 15.37 7.45
N GLN A 35 13.91 15.11 6.77
CA GLN A 35 15.10 15.95 6.84
C GLN A 35 14.96 17.21 5.98
N SER A 36 15.85 18.18 6.18
CA SER A 36 15.86 19.42 5.38
C SER A 36 16.11 19.15 3.90
N SER A 37 15.41 19.88 3.04
CA SER A 37 15.57 19.79 1.58
C SER A 37 16.92 20.32 1.12
N TYR A 38 17.37 19.87 -0.06
CA TYR A 38 18.60 20.33 -0.68
C TYR A 38 18.48 20.35 -2.20
N ILE A 39 19.21 21.25 -2.86
CA ILE A 39 19.35 21.22 -4.32
C ILE A 39 20.28 20.07 -4.69
N GLY A 40 19.86 19.24 -5.64
CA GLY A 40 20.65 18.10 -6.07
C GLY A 40 20.20 17.48 -7.39
N THR A 41 20.82 16.34 -7.68
CA THR A 41 20.65 15.56 -8.90
C THR A 41 20.38 14.11 -8.55
N ILE A 42 19.40 13.49 -9.22
CA ILE A 42 19.02 12.09 -9.06
C ILE A 42 19.41 11.31 -10.30
N TYR A 43 20.15 10.22 -10.11
CA TYR A 43 20.56 9.31 -11.17
C TYR A 43 19.73 8.03 -11.09
N ILE A 44 19.10 7.64 -12.20
CA ILE A 44 18.23 6.47 -12.27
C ILE A 44 18.81 5.46 -13.27
N LYS A 45 18.92 4.20 -12.85
CA LYS A 45 19.39 3.08 -13.68
C LYS A 45 18.59 1.82 -13.38
N ASN A 46 18.13 1.12 -14.41
CA ASN A 46 17.38 -0.13 -14.32
C ASN A 46 16.19 -0.03 -13.34
N GLY A 47 15.43 1.07 -13.43
CA GLY A 47 14.24 1.32 -12.61
C GLY A 47 14.52 1.63 -11.12
N ARG A 48 15.78 1.88 -10.74
CA ARG A 48 16.18 2.21 -9.37
C ARG A 48 16.90 3.55 -9.31
N ILE A 49 16.78 4.23 -8.17
CA ILE A 49 17.67 5.35 -7.82
C ILE A 49 19.07 4.76 -7.60
N ALA A 50 19.99 5.08 -8.49
CA ALA A 50 21.36 4.60 -8.47
C ALA A 50 22.26 5.49 -7.60
N HIS A 51 22.03 6.81 -7.64
CA HIS A 51 22.87 7.77 -6.93
C HIS A 51 22.13 9.11 -6.70
N LEU A 52 22.59 9.88 -5.71
CA LEU A 52 22.13 11.24 -5.38
C LEU A 52 23.36 12.14 -5.16
N GLU A 53 23.44 13.29 -5.84
CA GLU A 53 24.55 14.25 -5.69
C GLU A 53 24.03 15.67 -5.49
N LYS A 54 24.79 16.52 -4.79
CA LYS A 54 24.47 17.96 -4.65
C LYS A 54 24.91 18.81 -5.86
N SER A 55 25.87 18.32 -6.64
CA SER A 55 26.40 18.98 -7.83
C SER A 55 26.49 17.99 -8.97
N LEU A 56 26.16 18.41 -10.19
CA LEU A 56 26.28 17.59 -11.39
C LEU A 56 27.73 17.16 -11.63
N SER A 57 27.93 15.85 -11.74
CA SER A 57 29.09 15.28 -12.40
C SER A 57 28.83 15.20 -13.91
N ASN A 58 29.88 15.31 -14.75
CA ASN A 58 29.72 15.31 -16.21
C ASN A 58 29.47 13.88 -16.73
N VAL A 59 28.26 13.36 -16.50
CA VAL A 59 27.86 11.98 -16.82
C VAL A 59 26.84 11.91 -17.96
N LYS A 60 26.88 10.79 -18.70
CA LYS A 60 25.94 10.47 -19.79
C LYS A 60 24.66 9.84 -19.26
N ALA A 61 23.54 10.20 -19.87
CA ALA A 61 22.25 9.56 -19.63
C ALA A 61 21.38 9.57 -20.88
N LYS A 62 20.51 8.57 -21.02
CA LYS A 62 19.56 8.48 -22.14
C LYS A 62 18.57 9.63 -22.13
N LYS A 63 18.17 10.12 -20.96
CA LYS A 63 17.35 11.32 -20.79
C LYS A 63 17.81 12.16 -19.61
N LYS A 64 17.94 13.47 -19.82
CA LYS A 64 18.14 14.47 -18.77
C LYS A 64 16.89 15.31 -18.60
N ILE A 65 16.55 15.63 -17.36
CA ILE A 65 15.36 16.40 -16.97
C ILE A 65 15.83 17.54 -16.05
N ASP A 66 15.73 18.78 -16.52
CA ASP A 66 15.99 19.96 -15.70
C ASP A 66 14.78 20.25 -14.79
N ALA A 67 14.98 20.10 -13.48
CA ALA A 67 13.99 20.34 -12.44
C ALA A 67 14.24 21.68 -11.71
N THR A 68 14.94 22.63 -12.34
CA THR A 68 15.14 23.99 -11.79
C THR A 68 13.81 24.64 -11.40
N GLY A 69 13.73 25.12 -10.16
CA GLY A 69 12.52 25.73 -9.61
C GLY A 69 11.38 24.74 -9.33
N LYS A 70 11.65 23.43 -9.36
CA LYS A 70 10.71 22.36 -9.04
C LYS A 70 11.18 21.56 -7.82
N ILE A 71 10.22 20.88 -7.19
CA ILE A 71 10.47 19.90 -6.14
C ILE A 71 10.59 18.52 -6.80
N VAL A 72 11.53 17.72 -6.30
CA VAL A 72 11.64 16.30 -6.63
C VAL A 72 11.45 15.51 -5.34
N SER A 73 10.42 14.68 -5.30
CA SER A 73 10.07 13.83 -4.14
C SER A 73 9.94 12.37 -4.54
N PRO A 74 9.91 11.44 -3.57
CA PRO A 74 9.30 10.14 -3.80
C PRO A 74 7.90 10.32 -4.39
N GLY A 75 7.51 9.38 -5.26
CA GLY A 75 6.13 9.34 -5.74
C GLY A 75 5.18 9.07 -4.57
N PHE A 76 3.99 9.65 -4.61
CA PHE A 76 3.05 9.55 -3.50
C PHE A 76 2.47 8.15 -3.39
N ILE A 77 2.24 7.72 -2.15
CA ILE A 77 1.56 6.47 -1.82
C ILE A 77 0.16 6.81 -1.36
N ASP A 78 -0.84 6.46 -2.17
CA ASP A 78 -2.24 6.58 -1.77
C ASP A 78 -2.62 5.36 -0.93
N MET A 79 -2.70 5.58 0.39
CA MET A 79 -3.00 4.53 1.37
C MET A 79 -4.47 4.10 1.36
N HIS A 80 -5.37 4.83 0.70
CA HIS A 80 -6.79 4.55 0.75
C HIS A 80 -7.49 4.81 -0.58
N THR A 81 -7.51 3.78 -1.43
CA THR A 81 -8.21 3.83 -2.70
C THR A 81 -9.19 2.67 -2.87
N HIS A 82 -10.06 2.83 -3.86
CA HIS A 82 -10.94 1.81 -4.43
C HIS A 82 -10.69 1.61 -5.93
N SER A 83 -9.51 1.98 -6.42
CA SER A 83 -9.14 1.90 -7.84
C SER A 83 -9.12 0.47 -8.37
N GLU A 84 -8.98 -0.55 -7.50
CA GLU A 84 -9.07 -1.95 -7.89
C GLU A 84 -10.39 -2.30 -8.60
N ARG A 85 -11.46 -1.53 -8.35
CA ARG A 85 -12.77 -1.73 -8.97
C ARG A 85 -12.78 -1.48 -10.48
N ASN A 86 -11.91 -0.60 -10.97
CA ASN A 86 -11.93 -0.15 -12.37
C ASN A 86 -10.54 -0.09 -13.03
N SER A 87 -9.47 -0.38 -12.29
CA SER A 87 -8.09 -0.36 -12.81
C SER A 87 -7.85 -1.38 -13.93
N LEU A 88 -8.64 -2.45 -14.00
CA LEU A 88 -8.57 -3.36 -15.16
C LEU A 88 -9.29 -2.80 -16.38
N ASP A 89 -10.26 -1.91 -16.24
CA ASP A 89 -10.93 -1.28 -17.40
C ASP A 89 -10.13 -0.05 -17.89
N TYR A 90 -9.58 0.70 -16.94
CA TYR A 90 -8.81 1.93 -17.15
C TYR A 90 -7.40 1.81 -16.55
N PRO A 91 -6.49 1.04 -17.18
CA PRO A 91 -5.21 0.63 -16.59
C PRO A 91 -4.21 1.75 -16.33
N LEU A 92 -4.32 2.89 -17.01
CA LEU A 92 -3.46 4.03 -16.73
C LEU A 92 -3.79 4.68 -15.38
N VAL A 93 -5.04 4.60 -14.93
CA VAL A 93 -5.49 5.15 -13.65
C VAL A 93 -5.08 6.64 -13.55
N GLU A 94 -5.32 7.38 -14.64
CA GLU A 94 -4.69 8.67 -14.94
C GLU A 94 -4.95 9.73 -13.86
N ASN A 95 -6.12 9.70 -13.23
CA ASN A 95 -6.46 10.62 -12.16
C ASN A 95 -5.46 10.54 -10.99
N TYR A 96 -4.91 9.35 -10.69
CA TYR A 96 -3.88 9.18 -9.66
C TYR A 96 -2.50 9.63 -10.15
N LEU A 97 -2.12 9.25 -11.38
CA LEU A 97 -0.84 9.66 -11.96
C LEU A 97 -0.71 11.18 -12.08
N GLN A 98 -1.78 11.87 -12.47
CA GLN A 98 -1.81 13.34 -12.57
C GLN A 98 -1.66 14.04 -11.21
N GLN A 99 -1.91 13.33 -10.10
CA GLN A 99 -1.69 13.82 -8.74
C GLN A 99 -0.29 13.46 -8.20
N GLY A 100 0.52 12.71 -8.96
CA GLY A 100 1.84 12.24 -8.53
C GLY A 100 1.82 10.93 -7.73
N VAL A 101 0.69 10.22 -7.69
CA VAL A 101 0.57 8.92 -7.02
C VAL A 101 1.27 7.86 -7.86
N THR A 102 2.18 7.12 -7.24
CA THR A 102 2.95 6.03 -7.85
C THR A 102 2.67 4.67 -7.23
N THR A 103 2.02 4.64 -6.07
CA THR A 103 1.61 3.40 -5.40
C THR A 103 0.24 3.60 -4.78
N MET A 104 -0.61 2.59 -4.92
CA MET A 104 -1.97 2.58 -4.41
C MET A 104 -2.16 1.40 -3.46
N VAL A 105 -2.92 1.60 -2.39
CA VAL A 105 -3.39 0.54 -1.49
C VAL A 105 -4.89 0.37 -1.69
N GLY A 106 -5.29 -0.71 -2.37
CA GLY A 106 -6.68 -1.06 -2.65
C GLY A 106 -7.24 -2.12 -1.69
N GLY A 107 -8.51 -2.49 -1.89
CA GLY A 107 -9.17 -3.48 -1.03
C GLY A 107 -9.60 -2.93 0.33
N ASN A 108 -9.88 -1.62 0.40
CA ASN A 108 -10.28 -0.92 1.62
C ASN A 108 -11.75 -1.15 2.02
N CYS A 109 -12.12 -0.70 3.21
CA CYS A 109 -13.52 -0.66 3.69
C CYS A 109 -14.23 -2.03 3.66
N GLY A 110 -13.48 -3.12 3.82
CA GLY A 110 -13.99 -4.48 3.86
C GLY A 110 -14.28 -5.11 2.51
N SER A 111 -14.08 -4.40 1.39
CA SER A 111 -14.36 -4.92 0.05
C SER A 111 -13.08 -5.03 -0.76
N SER A 112 -12.89 -6.15 -1.43
CA SER A 112 -11.75 -6.45 -2.28
C SER A 112 -12.14 -7.42 -3.40
N PRO A 113 -11.36 -7.49 -4.49
CA PRO A 113 -11.39 -8.62 -5.42
C PRO A 113 -11.15 -9.94 -4.68
N PHE A 114 -11.79 -11.00 -5.15
CA PHE A 114 -11.61 -12.35 -4.65
C PHE A 114 -11.89 -13.38 -5.77
N PRO A 115 -11.07 -14.43 -5.92
CA PRO A 115 -9.77 -14.69 -5.26
C PRO A 115 -8.74 -13.58 -5.52
N ILE A 116 -7.84 -13.30 -4.56
CA ILE A 116 -6.94 -12.14 -4.66
C ILE A 116 -5.82 -12.37 -5.68
N ASN A 117 -5.30 -13.61 -5.76
CA ASN A 117 -4.30 -14.02 -6.74
C ASN A 117 -4.78 -13.83 -8.19
N ASP A 118 -6.04 -14.14 -8.48
CA ASP A 118 -6.62 -13.99 -9.81
C ASP A 118 -6.60 -12.53 -10.26
N PHE A 119 -6.92 -11.61 -9.34
CA PHE A 119 -6.85 -10.18 -9.63
C PHE A 119 -5.40 -9.72 -9.81
N ILE A 120 -4.48 -10.14 -8.93
CA ILE A 120 -3.04 -9.83 -9.04
C ILE A 120 -2.50 -10.28 -10.41
N ASN A 121 -2.80 -11.51 -10.84
CA ASN A 121 -2.36 -12.06 -12.12
C ASN A 121 -2.92 -11.25 -13.30
N LYS A 122 -4.19 -10.86 -13.25
CA LYS A 122 -4.80 -10.01 -14.29
C LYS A 122 -4.15 -8.64 -14.35
N THR A 123 -3.89 -8.02 -13.19
CA THR A 123 -3.21 -6.72 -13.10
C THR A 123 -1.79 -6.81 -13.65
N GLN A 124 -1.03 -7.84 -13.31
CA GLN A 124 0.33 -8.07 -13.82
C GLN A 124 0.34 -8.32 -15.33
N SER A 125 -0.59 -9.14 -15.84
CA SER A 125 -0.68 -9.42 -17.27
C SER A 125 -1.09 -8.21 -18.08
N LYS A 126 -1.98 -7.35 -17.55
CA LYS A 126 -2.45 -6.14 -18.25
C LYS A 126 -1.45 -5.00 -18.15
N GLY A 127 -0.75 -4.89 -17.02
CA GLY A 127 0.00 -3.70 -16.64
C GLY A 127 -0.94 -2.56 -16.23
N ILE A 128 -0.64 -1.92 -15.10
CA ILE A 128 -1.32 -0.70 -14.67
C ILE A 128 -0.28 0.39 -14.42
N GLY A 129 -0.70 1.66 -14.42
CA GLY A 129 0.20 2.81 -14.27
C GLY A 129 0.95 2.82 -12.92
N PRO A 130 0.25 2.98 -11.78
CA PRO A 130 0.86 2.92 -10.45
C PRO A 130 1.11 1.48 -9.97
N ASN A 131 1.99 1.31 -8.99
CA ASN A 131 2.06 0.08 -8.21
C ASN A 131 0.76 -0.13 -7.42
N LEU A 132 0.41 -1.39 -7.13
CA LEU A 132 -0.78 -1.73 -6.36
C LEU A 132 -0.45 -2.74 -5.27
N ALA A 133 -0.76 -2.39 -4.02
CA ALA A 133 -0.87 -3.30 -2.90
C ALA A 133 -2.36 -3.53 -2.60
N LEU A 134 -2.74 -4.76 -2.26
CA LEU A 134 -4.13 -5.12 -1.98
C LEU A 134 -4.30 -5.66 -0.58
N LEU A 135 -5.39 -5.25 0.07
CA LEU A 135 -5.90 -5.85 1.29
C LEU A 135 -7.00 -6.85 0.95
N ILE A 136 -7.12 -7.92 1.75
CA ILE A 136 -8.29 -8.79 1.69
C ILE A 136 -9.43 -8.17 2.49
N GLY A 137 -10.61 -8.05 1.87
CA GLY A 137 -11.79 -7.45 2.49
C GLY A 137 -12.51 -8.42 3.43
N HIS A 138 -12.68 -8.05 4.70
CA HIS A 138 -13.49 -8.81 5.66
C HIS A 138 -14.93 -9.04 5.16
N ASN A 139 -15.56 -8.00 4.60
CA ASN A 139 -16.93 -8.11 4.11
C ASN A 139 -17.00 -9.03 2.88
N THR A 140 -15.96 -9.04 2.04
CA THR A 140 -15.80 -10.04 0.98
C THR A 140 -15.72 -11.46 1.57
N ILE A 141 -14.79 -11.71 2.49
CA ILE A 141 -14.60 -13.05 3.10
C ILE A 141 -15.87 -13.55 3.79
N ARG A 142 -16.54 -12.69 4.56
CA ARG A 142 -17.80 -13.04 5.21
C ARG A 142 -18.88 -13.39 4.19
N LYS A 143 -18.96 -12.64 3.09
CA LYS A 143 -19.91 -12.93 1.99
C LYS A 143 -19.62 -14.27 1.32
N GLU A 144 -18.36 -14.63 1.12
CA GLU A 144 -17.97 -15.91 0.51
C GLU A 144 -18.34 -17.10 1.40
N VAL A 145 -18.20 -16.97 2.72
CA VAL A 145 -18.47 -18.09 3.65
C VAL A 145 -19.94 -18.21 4.02
N MET A 146 -20.59 -17.08 4.31
CA MET A 146 -21.93 -17.06 4.91
C MET A 146 -22.87 -16.05 4.24
N GLY A 147 -22.55 -15.53 3.06
CA GLY A 147 -23.42 -14.57 2.36
C GLY A 147 -23.64 -13.28 3.15
N THR A 148 -24.89 -12.79 3.14
CA THR A 148 -25.27 -11.56 3.84
C THR A 148 -26.12 -11.82 5.08
N GLU A 149 -25.93 -12.98 5.70
CA GLU A 149 -26.72 -13.41 6.86
C GLU A 149 -26.61 -12.43 8.04
N ASN A 150 -27.77 -11.99 8.55
CA ASN A 150 -27.89 -11.07 9.68
C ASN A 150 -27.78 -11.80 11.02
N ARG A 151 -26.62 -12.42 11.26
CA ARG A 151 -26.24 -13.11 12.49
C ARG A 151 -24.73 -13.18 12.60
N LEU A 152 -24.24 -13.52 13.79
CA LEU A 152 -22.83 -13.87 14.00
C LEU A 152 -22.45 -15.13 13.19
N ALA A 153 -21.18 -15.21 12.81
CA ALA A 153 -20.61 -16.44 12.27
C ALA A 153 -20.58 -17.51 13.37
N ASN A 154 -20.91 -18.74 13.02
CA ASN A 154 -20.69 -19.88 13.90
C ASN A 154 -19.21 -20.31 13.89
N ALA A 155 -18.86 -21.31 14.70
CA ALA A 155 -17.47 -21.75 14.84
C ALA A 155 -16.85 -22.29 13.55
N ASP A 156 -17.62 -23.02 12.73
CA ASP A 156 -17.15 -23.58 11.46
C ASP A 156 -16.99 -22.49 10.41
N GLU A 157 -17.94 -21.55 10.32
CA GLU A 157 -17.85 -20.38 9.44
C GLU A 157 -16.65 -19.50 9.81
N LEU A 158 -16.42 -19.24 11.10
CA LEU A 158 -15.25 -18.46 11.55
C LEU A 158 -13.94 -19.18 11.18
N LYS A 159 -13.91 -20.51 11.32
CA LYS A 159 -12.75 -21.32 10.92
C LYS A 159 -12.50 -21.21 9.41
N ASP A 160 -13.55 -21.26 8.60
CA ASP A 160 -13.45 -21.12 7.15
C ASP A 160 -13.01 -19.70 6.74
N MET A 161 -13.54 -18.66 7.38
CA MET A 161 -13.10 -17.28 7.15
C MET A 161 -11.61 -17.09 7.49
N LYS A 162 -11.14 -17.66 8.61
CA LYS A 162 -9.71 -17.64 8.98
C LYS A 162 -8.84 -18.32 7.91
N LYS A 163 -9.30 -19.43 7.34
CA LYS A 163 -8.60 -20.14 6.26
C LYS A 163 -8.52 -19.29 4.99
N LEU A 164 -9.61 -18.62 4.60
CA LEU A 164 -9.61 -17.75 3.43
C LEU A 164 -8.72 -16.52 3.60
N VAL A 165 -8.70 -15.91 4.79
CA VAL A 165 -7.77 -14.82 5.12
C VAL A 165 -6.32 -15.32 5.04
N GLU A 166 -6.01 -16.48 5.64
CA GLU A 166 -4.67 -17.06 5.60
C GLU A 166 -4.21 -17.33 4.16
N ASN A 167 -5.07 -17.90 3.33
CA ASN A 167 -4.77 -18.14 1.92
C ASN A 167 -4.55 -16.82 1.16
N SER A 168 -5.40 -15.81 1.39
CA SER A 168 -5.27 -14.50 0.74
C SER A 168 -3.95 -13.80 1.11
N MET A 169 -3.49 -13.92 2.36
CA MET A 169 -2.17 -13.43 2.77
C MET A 169 -1.04 -14.18 2.04
N LYS A 170 -1.11 -15.51 1.93
CA LYS A 170 -0.13 -16.33 1.17
C LYS A 170 -0.12 -15.99 -0.33
N GLU A 171 -1.26 -15.57 -0.86
CA GLU A 171 -1.44 -15.17 -2.26
C GLU A 171 -0.92 -13.76 -2.57
N GLY A 172 -0.55 -12.97 -1.56
CA GLY A 172 0.07 -11.65 -1.72
C GLY A 172 -0.74 -10.48 -1.17
N ALA A 173 -1.79 -10.72 -0.38
CA ALA A 173 -2.43 -9.64 0.37
C ALA A 173 -1.46 -9.02 1.39
N PHE A 174 -1.47 -7.68 1.48
CA PHE A 174 -0.64 -6.93 2.43
C PHE A 174 -1.26 -6.82 3.84
N GLY A 175 -2.51 -7.25 3.99
CA GLY A 175 -3.27 -7.09 5.21
C GLY A 175 -4.76 -7.36 4.97
N MET A 176 -5.58 -7.00 5.95
CA MET A 176 -7.04 -7.11 5.87
C MET A 176 -7.69 -5.76 6.14
N SER A 177 -8.79 -5.47 5.46
CA SER A 177 -9.64 -4.32 5.78
C SER A 177 -11.02 -4.73 6.28
N THR A 178 -11.68 -3.88 7.07
CA THR A 178 -13.09 -4.03 7.45
C THR A 178 -13.93 -2.83 7.02
N GLY A 179 -15.21 -3.11 6.78
CA GLY A 179 -16.26 -2.12 6.56
C GLY A 179 -17.38 -2.36 7.55
N LEU A 180 -17.15 -2.01 8.83
CA LEU A 180 -18.06 -2.36 9.93
C LEU A 180 -19.37 -1.55 9.91
N LYS A 181 -19.42 -0.47 9.11
CA LYS A 181 -20.66 0.25 8.82
C LYS A 181 -21.55 -0.47 7.80
N TYR A 182 -20.98 -1.36 6.97
CA TYR A 182 -21.63 -1.91 5.79
C TYR A 182 -21.90 -3.41 5.91
N ILE A 183 -22.94 -3.90 5.25
CA ILE A 183 -23.26 -5.34 5.16
C ILE A 183 -22.20 -6.07 4.32
N PRO A 184 -21.83 -7.32 4.66
CA PRO A 184 -22.22 -8.06 5.87
C PRO A 184 -21.42 -7.73 7.13
N GLY A 185 -20.38 -6.89 7.04
CA GLY A 185 -19.51 -6.57 8.17
C GLY A 185 -20.23 -5.93 9.36
N ALA A 186 -21.32 -5.20 9.13
CA ALA A 186 -22.15 -4.60 10.17
C ALA A 186 -22.72 -5.61 11.17
N TYR A 187 -22.88 -6.88 10.76
CA TYR A 187 -23.39 -7.96 11.61
C TYR A 187 -22.29 -8.70 12.38
N SER A 188 -21.02 -8.36 12.16
CA SER A 188 -19.89 -8.92 12.92
C SER A 188 -19.74 -8.25 14.28
N ASN A 189 -19.20 -9.00 15.24
CA ASN A 189 -18.74 -8.45 16.52
C ASN A 189 -17.22 -8.27 16.53
N THR A 190 -16.70 -7.59 17.55
CA THR A 190 -15.27 -7.32 17.69
C THR A 190 -14.43 -8.59 17.78
N ASP A 191 -14.92 -9.64 18.45
CA ASP A 191 -14.16 -10.87 18.66
C ASP A 191 -13.92 -11.64 17.36
N GLU A 192 -14.89 -11.64 16.44
CA GLU A 192 -14.69 -12.16 15.09
C GLU A 192 -13.55 -11.44 14.37
N VAL A 193 -13.57 -10.10 14.38
CA VAL A 193 -12.53 -9.29 13.72
C VAL A 193 -11.17 -9.52 14.37
N VAL A 194 -11.10 -9.66 15.69
CA VAL A 194 -9.87 -10.03 16.42
C VAL A 194 -9.33 -11.36 15.95
N GLU A 195 -10.18 -12.38 15.81
CA GLU A 195 -9.74 -13.71 15.40
C GLU A 195 -9.19 -13.76 13.97
N LEU A 196 -9.76 -12.97 13.06
CA LEU A 196 -9.25 -12.80 11.69
C LEU A 196 -7.98 -11.94 11.67
N ALA A 197 -7.94 -10.84 12.42
CA ALA A 197 -6.77 -9.98 12.53
C ALA A 197 -5.54 -10.71 13.11
N LYS A 198 -5.73 -11.67 14.03
CA LYS A 198 -4.65 -12.55 14.51
C LYS A 198 -4.02 -13.39 13.39
N VAL A 199 -4.82 -13.81 12.40
CA VAL A 199 -4.29 -14.53 11.22
C VAL A 199 -3.43 -13.60 10.38
N VAL A 200 -3.89 -12.36 10.17
CA VAL A 200 -3.14 -11.33 9.43
C VAL A 200 -1.82 -10.98 10.12
N SER A 201 -1.83 -10.82 11.44
CA SER A 201 -0.64 -10.53 12.25
C SER A 201 0.43 -11.61 12.10
N LYS A 202 0.03 -12.90 12.14
CA LYS A 202 0.93 -14.03 11.90
C LYS A 202 1.59 -14.02 10.52
N ASN A 203 1.02 -13.30 9.56
CA ASN A 203 1.53 -13.15 8.19
C ASN A 203 2.14 -11.76 7.94
N ASN A 204 2.51 -11.02 9.00
CA ASN A 204 3.13 -9.70 8.94
C ASN A 204 2.33 -8.63 8.17
N GLY A 205 1.00 -8.76 8.12
CA GLY A 205 0.11 -7.77 7.53
C GLY A 205 -0.34 -6.70 8.52
N PHE A 206 -1.13 -5.74 8.04
CA PHE A 206 -1.80 -4.74 8.87
C PHE A 206 -3.33 -4.82 8.77
N TYR A 207 -4.00 -4.19 9.73
CA TYR A 207 -5.45 -4.09 9.79
C TYR A 207 -5.91 -2.67 9.43
N ALA A 208 -6.70 -2.53 8.36
CA ALA A 208 -7.36 -1.28 8.02
C ALA A 208 -8.85 -1.32 8.38
N THR A 209 -9.45 -0.20 8.78
CA THR A 209 -10.87 -0.19 9.16
C THR A 209 -11.59 1.07 8.72
N HIS A 210 -12.66 0.88 7.94
CA HIS A 210 -13.81 1.77 8.01
C HIS A 210 -14.59 1.36 9.26
N MET A 211 -14.50 2.23 10.27
CA MET A 211 -15.04 2.03 11.61
C MET A 211 -16.55 1.81 11.61
N ARG A 212 -17.06 1.21 12.68
CA ARG A 212 -18.50 0.88 12.81
C ARG A 212 -19.39 2.11 12.80
N GLU A 213 -18.91 3.18 13.42
CA GLU A 213 -19.55 4.49 13.44
C GLU A 213 -18.49 5.61 13.33
N GLU A 214 -18.84 6.69 12.64
CA GLU A 214 -17.99 7.89 12.49
C GLU A 214 -18.67 9.16 13.02
N GLY A 215 -19.93 9.07 13.46
CA GLY A 215 -20.74 10.19 13.94
C GLY A 215 -21.23 10.08 15.37
N VAL A 216 -22.37 10.71 15.63
CA VAL A 216 -22.94 10.98 16.97
C VAL A 216 -23.16 9.72 17.81
N SER A 217 -23.44 8.59 17.16
CA SER A 217 -23.87 7.36 17.82
C SER A 217 -22.74 6.44 18.27
N GLY A 218 -21.46 6.76 18.05
CA GLY A 218 -20.40 5.83 18.44
C GLY A 218 -18.99 6.07 17.90
N LEU A 219 -18.60 7.31 17.58
CA LEU A 219 -17.25 7.59 17.04
C LEU A 219 -16.14 7.13 17.99
N ILE A 220 -16.21 7.52 19.27
CA ILE A 220 -15.14 7.24 20.25
C ILE A 220 -15.08 5.73 20.51
N GLU A 221 -16.23 5.09 20.69
CA GLU A 221 -16.37 3.65 20.89
C GLU A 221 -15.82 2.87 19.68
N SER A 222 -15.99 3.39 18.46
CA SER A 222 -15.46 2.74 17.26
C SER A 222 -13.95 2.90 17.11
N VAL A 223 -13.38 4.03 17.54
CA VAL A 223 -11.92 4.21 17.64
C VAL A 223 -11.35 3.26 18.68
N GLU A 224 -12.01 3.13 19.84
CA GLU A 224 -11.64 2.18 20.89
C GLU A 224 -11.75 0.73 20.39
N GLU A 225 -12.79 0.37 19.65
CA GLU A 225 -12.92 -0.94 19.02
C GLU A 225 -11.71 -1.25 18.13
N ALA A 226 -11.30 -0.30 17.28
CA ALA A 226 -10.13 -0.46 16.41
C ALA A 226 -8.82 -0.64 17.19
N ILE A 227 -8.60 0.18 18.23
CA ILE A 227 -7.42 0.08 19.11
C ILE A 227 -7.41 -1.27 19.84
N ASN A 228 -8.56 -1.71 20.36
CA ASN A 228 -8.70 -2.97 21.07
C ASN A 228 -8.44 -4.17 20.17
N ILE A 229 -8.90 -4.13 18.90
CA ILE A 229 -8.54 -5.13 17.90
C ILE A 229 -7.02 -5.15 17.70
N GLY A 230 -6.40 -3.98 17.49
CA GLY A 230 -4.95 -3.84 17.35
C GLY A 230 -4.16 -4.48 18.49
N ARG A 231 -4.56 -4.17 19.74
CA ARG A 231 -3.95 -4.71 20.96
C ARG A 231 -4.13 -6.23 21.05
N LYS A 232 -5.37 -6.73 20.95
CA LYS A 232 -5.69 -8.17 21.10
C LYS A 232 -5.09 -9.05 20.00
N ALA A 233 -4.93 -8.51 18.79
CA ALA A 233 -4.32 -9.23 17.67
C ALA A 233 -2.82 -8.95 17.49
N SER A 234 -2.25 -8.02 18.27
CA SER A 234 -0.86 -7.55 18.10
C SER A 234 -0.56 -7.19 16.64
N ILE A 235 -1.36 -6.30 16.08
CA ILE A 235 -1.31 -5.91 14.66
C ILE A 235 -1.30 -4.38 14.51
N PRO A 236 -0.54 -3.81 13.55
CA PRO A 236 -0.66 -2.41 13.20
C PRO A 236 -2.08 -2.09 12.70
N VAL A 237 -2.64 -0.97 13.15
CA VAL A 237 -4.00 -0.52 12.79
C VAL A 237 -3.94 0.77 11.99
N GLN A 238 -4.71 0.80 10.90
CA GLN A 238 -4.93 1.97 10.06
C GLN A 238 -6.43 2.31 10.12
N ILE A 239 -6.77 3.43 10.76
CA ILE A 239 -8.15 3.94 10.73
C ILE A 239 -8.34 4.69 9.42
N SER A 240 -9.18 4.13 8.54
CA SER A 240 -9.47 4.71 7.23
C SER A 240 -10.20 6.04 7.38
N HIS A 241 -9.82 7.01 6.53
CA HIS A 241 -10.52 8.29 6.32
C HIS A 241 -11.15 8.89 7.60
N HIS A 242 -10.36 8.97 8.67
CA HIS A 242 -10.83 9.36 10.00
C HIS A 242 -11.53 10.72 9.97
N LYS A 243 -12.71 10.80 10.57
CA LYS A 243 -13.55 12.00 10.57
C LYS A 243 -14.55 11.96 11.73
N ALA A 244 -15.06 13.13 12.09
CA ALA A 244 -16.15 13.29 13.05
C ALA A 244 -17.39 13.82 12.32
N VAL A 245 -18.36 12.94 12.06
CA VAL A 245 -19.53 13.25 11.22
C VAL A 245 -20.68 13.83 12.02
N GLY A 246 -21.22 14.94 11.55
CA GLY A 246 -22.35 15.65 12.15
C GLY A 246 -21.91 16.78 13.07
N GLN A 247 -22.67 17.88 13.05
CA GLN A 247 -22.38 19.09 13.83
C GLN A 247 -22.11 18.82 15.32
N PRO A 248 -22.83 17.91 16.02
CA PRO A 248 -22.54 17.62 17.42
C PRO A 248 -21.16 16.98 17.68
N MET A 249 -20.52 16.41 16.64
CA MET A 249 -19.23 15.74 16.76
C MET A 249 -18.04 16.62 16.38
N TRP A 250 -18.27 17.85 15.92
CA TRP A 250 -17.17 18.75 15.56
C TRP A 250 -16.31 19.07 16.79
N GLY A 251 -14.99 18.90 16.64
CA GLY A 251 -14.02 19.06 17.73
C GLY A 251 -13.75 17.79 18.56
N GLN A 252 -14.52 16.72 18.38
CA GLN A 252 -14.33 15.46 19.11
C GLN A 252 -13.06 14.70 18.72
N SER A 253 -12.36 15.12 17.66
CA SER A 253 -11.02 14.62 17.32
C SER A 253 -9.95 14.93 18.38
N ASN A 254 -10.24 15.85 19.31
CA ASN A 254 -9.36 16.21 20.43
C ASN A 254 -9.71 15.45 21.72
N THR A 255 -10.73 14.60 21.70
CA THR A 255 -11.19 13.87 22.87
C THR A 255 -10.35 12.62 23.06
N ASN A 256 -9.73 12.49 24.23
CA ASN A 256 -8.99 11.27 24.60
C ASN A 256 -9.98 10.16 24.96
N SER A 257 -9.68 8.93 24.55
CA SER A 257 -10.36 7.76 25.08
C SER A 257 -10.17 7.72 26.60
N PRO A 258 -11.23 7.51 27.40
CA PRO A 258 -11.12 7.32 28.85
C PRO A 258 -10.26 6.11 29.24
N ASN A 259 -9.99 5.19 28.29
CA ASN A 259 -9.19 3.99 28.47
C ASN A 259 -7.82 4.06 27.75
N GLY A 260 -7.42 5.26 27.32
CA GLY A 260 -6.20 5.57 26.57
C GLY A 260 -4.96 5.75 27.42
#